data_AF-A0A1G0XT93-F1
#
_entry.id   AF-A0A1G0XT93-F1
#
_cell.length_a   1.000
_cell.length_b   1.000
_cell.length_c   1.000
_cell.angle_alpha   90.00
_cell.angle_beta   90.00
_cell.angle_gamma   90.00
#
_symmetry.space_group_name_H-M   'P 1'
#
loop_
_entity.id
_entity.type
_entity.pdbx_description
1 polymer ?
#
loop_
_entity_poly.entity_id
_entity_poly.type
_entity_poly.pdbx_seq_one_letter_code
_entity_poly.pdbx_strand_id
1 'polypeptide(L)'
;MEISLGTSSFNITVTAPMTECMDDYGPRFDTLGAITSIRFGGVEFCAREGLIDEFNIQAPLSPPGYDDAKPGDPFLKIGVGELVRPDEKIYKFHHPYDIRKIAPAVIKRRKNEIELKQRFRTENGWGYEYRKIIRINPEDAVLEIIYFLKNTGTHVINAEQYNHNWFNFGGKDVDESYTLEHSFPIGNHIPQWFKMQEGRINLSKKITRAHYYPSDASVPADANRIKLSHSGTGRSVTASGDFAATRFSLYVDQAAVCPEVFAQSTLKPGASEKWTRRYEFKSCNK
;
A
#
# COMPACT_ATOMS: atom_id res chain seq x y z
N MET A 1 8.08 11.60 -13.09
CA MET A 1 8.82 10.97 -14.22
C MET A 1 8.54 9.49 -14.22
N GLU A 2 8.44 8.86 -15.40
CA GLU A 2 8.26 7.41 -15.52
C GLU A 2 9.60 6.68 -15.56
N ILE A 3 9.71 5.59 -14.81
CA ILE A 3 10.93 4.79 -14.68
C ILE A 3 10.58 3.32 -14.85
N SER A 4 11.02 2.73 -15.96
CA SER A 4 10.90 1.29 -16.18
C SER A 4 12.11 0.53 -15.62
N LEU A 5 11.84 -0.57 -14.95
CA LEU A 5 12.82 -1.53 -14.46
C LEU A 5 12.50 -2.91 -15.04
N GLY A 6 13.53 -3.70 -15.38
CA GLY A 6 13.38 -5.12 -15.68
C GLY A 6 13.71 -5.50 -17.12
N THR A 7 13.02 -6.52 -17.61
CA THR A 7 13.22 -7.12 -18.94
C THR A 7 11.91 -7.17 -19.72
N SER A 8 11.94 -7.66 -20.95
CA SER A 8 10.71 -7.90 -21.73
C SER A 8 9.80 -8.96 -21.10
N SER A 9 10.35 -9.91 -20.35
CA SER A 9 9.57 -10.97 -19.69
C SER A 9 8.91 -10.50 -18.40
N PHE A 10 9.63 -9.75 -17.56
CA PHE A 10 9.14 -9.16 -16.32
C PHE A 10 9.65 -7.73 -16.15
N ASN A 11 8.75 -6.77 -16.11
CA ASN A 11 9.08 -5.37 -15.87
C ASN A 11 8.02 -4.66 -15.03
N ILE A 12 8.44 -3.56 -14.42
CA ILE A 12 7.53 -2.62 -13.79
C ILE A 12 7.80 -1.21 -14.31
N THR A 13 6.78 -0.38 -14.25
CA THR A 13 6.90 1.08 -14.42
C THR A 13 6.56 1.75 -13.10
N VAL A 14 7.39 2.70 -12.70
CA VAL A 14 7.23 3.52 -11.50
C VAL A 14 7.15 4.98 -11.91
N THR A 15 6.12 5.69 -11.47
CA THR A 15 6.08 7.15 -11.55
C THR A 15 6.57 7.71 -10.23
N ALA A 16 7.60 8.55 -10.29
CA ALA A 16 8.20 9.20 -9.12
C ALA A 16 8.66 10.63 -9.46
N PRO A 17 8.42 11.65 -8.61
CA PRO A 17 7.36 11.62 -7.60
C PRO A 17 6.02 11.33 -8.29
N MET A 18 5.08 10.76 -7.53
CA MET A 18 3.71 10.52 -7.97
C MET A 18 2.82 11.59 -7.33
N THR A 19 2.57 12.67 -8.05
CA THR A 19 1.68 13.75 -7.58
C THR A 19 0.32 13.70 -8.26
N GLU A 20 0.20 13.00 -9.37
CA GLU A 20 -0.98 12.88 -10.21
C GLU A 20 -2.18 12.27 -9.45
N CYS A 21 -1.93 11.35 -8.51
CA CYS A 21 -2.99 10.83 -7.64
C CYS A 21 -3.68 11.91 -6.78
N MET A 22 -3.05 13.08 -6.58
CA MET A 22 -3.68 14.16 -5.83
C MET A 22 -4.86 14.79 -6.55
N ASP A 23 -4.90 14.74 -7.88
CA ASP A 23 -5.99 15.33 -8.67
C ASP A 23 -7.32 14.61 -8.38
N ASP A 24 -7.27 13.29 -8.20
CA ASP A 24 -8.46 12.46 -7.95
C ASP A 24 -8.70 12.16 -6.47
N TYR A 25 -7.64 12.07 -5.66
CA TYR A 25 -7.72 11.55 -4.29
C TYR A 25 -7.24 12.55 -3.21
N GLY A 26 -6.79 13.74 -3.62
CA GLY A 26 -6.17 14.70 -2.70
C GLY A 26 -4.87 14.19 -2.08
N PRO A 27 -4.40 14.78 -0.96
CA PRO A 27 -3.15 14.40 -0.28
C PRO A 27 -3.26 13.11 0.53
N ARG A 28 -3.83 12.07 -0.06
CA ARG A 28 -4.08 10.77 0.58
C ARG A 28 -2.85 9.87 0.57
N PHE A 29 -2.33 9.63 -0.63
CA PHE A 29 -1.29 8.65 -0.91
C PHE A 29 0.12 9.26 -0.85
N ASP A 30 1.14 8.43 -0.62
CA ASP A 30 2.52 8.90 -0.65
C ASP A 30 2.92 9.45 -2.03
N THR A 31 3.61 10.59 -2.04
CA THR A 31 4.01 11.26 -3.28
C THR A 31 5.38 10.83 -3.78
N LEU A 32 6.07 9.95 -3.04
CA LEU A 32 7.43 9.52 -3.37
C LEU A 32 7.48 8.73 -4.67
N GLY A 33 6.48 7.90 -4.91
CA GLY A 33 6.29 7.21 -6.19
C GLY A 33 5.41 5.99 -6.06
N ALA A 34 4.66 5.69 -7.12
CA ALA A 34 3.78 4.53 -7.19
C ALA A 34 4.14 3.65 -8.39
N ILE A 35 3.84 2.36 -8.27
CA ILE A 35 4.00 1.42 -9.37
C ILE A 35 2.77 1.56 -10.26
N THR A 36 2.98 2.01 -11.49
CA THR A 36 1.89 2.28 -12.45
C THR A 36 1.62 1.11 -13.38
N SER A 37 2.54 0.16 -13.46
CA SER A 37 2.40 -1.06 -14.26
C SER A 37 3.30 -2.17 -13.72
N ILE A 38 2.80 -3.40 -13.73
CA ILE A 38 3.53 -4.63 -13.44
C ILE A 38 3.22 -5.63 -14.55
N ARG A 39 4.18 -5.87 -15.45
CA ARG A 39 3.99 -6.78 -16.58
C ARG A 39 4.80 -8.05 -16.42
N PHE A 40 4.13 -9.18 -16.57
CA PHE A 40 4.76 -10.50 -16.61
C PHE A 40 4.20 -11.34 -17.76
N GLY A 41 5.08 -11.83 -18.64
CA GLY A 41 4.67 -12.61 -19.82
C GLY A 41 3.76 -11.82 -20.76
N GLY A 42 3.99 -10.50 -20.89
CA GLY A 42 3.19 -9.61 -21.74
C GLY A 42 1.86 -9.14 -21.13
N VAL A 43 1.44 -9.68 -19.98
CA VAL A 43 0.17 -9.36 -19.32
C VAL A 43 0.38 -8.43 -18.12
N GLU A 44 -0.54 -7.49 -17.95
CA GLU A 44 -0.60 -6.55 -16.84
C GLU A 44 -1.16 -7.23 -15.56
N PHE A 45 -0.57 -6.92 -14.40
CA PHE A 45 -0.95 -7.47 -13.10
C PHE A 45 -1.63 -6.44 -12.18
N CYS A 46 -1.72 -5.17 -12.59
CA CYS A 46 -2.43 -4.12 -11.89
C CYS A 46 -3.44 -3.40 -12.81
N ALA A 47 -4.64 -3.13 -12.31
CA ALA A 47 -5.66 -2.43 -13.10
C ALA A 47 -5.37 -0.93 -13.31
N ARG A 48 -4.54 -0.35 -12.43
CA ARG A 48 -4.12 1.06 -12.39
C ARG A 48 -2.90 1.20 -11.46
N GLU A 49 -2.59 2.41 -10.99
CA GLU A 49 -1.57 2.65 -9.96
C GLU A 49 -1.77 1.71 -8.77
N GLY A 50 -0.87 0.74 -8.67
CA GLY A 50 -0.91 -0.34 -7.70
C GLY A 50 0.25 -0.24 -6.73
N LEU A 51 0.11 -0.96 -5.62
CA LEU A 51 1.08 -0.98 -4.54
C LEU A 51 1.43 0.43 -4.00
N ILE A 52 0.51 1.40 -4.12
CA ILE A 52 0.72 2.77 -3.65
C ILE A 52 0.65 2.79 -2.12
N ASP A 53 1.54 3.53 -1.46
CA ASP A 53 1.57 3.54 0.00
C ASP A 53 0.59 4.56 0.57
N GLU A 54 0.02 4.20 1.71
CA GLU A 54 -0.74 5.14 2.53
C GLU A 54 -0.43 4.89 4.00
N PHE A 55 -0.32 5.99 4.76
CA PHE A 55 -0.05 5.97 6.19
C PHE A 55 -1.24 6.50 6.99
N ASN A 56 -1.53 5.90 8.15
CA ASN A 56 -2.42 6.45 9.18
C ASN A 56 -3.81 6.84 8.63
N ILE A 57 -4.62 5.85 8.25
CA ILE A 57 -5.89 6.10 7.55
C ILE A 57 -7.08 6.37 8.47
N GLN A 58 -6.97 6.07 9.76
CA GLN A 58 -8.11 6.15 10.66
C GLN A 58 -7.66 6.39 12.11
N ALA A 59 -8.55 7.01 12.90
CA ALA A 59 -8.40 7.09 14.34
C ALA A 59 -8.48 5.68 14.98
N PRO A 60 -7.75 5.41 16.09
CA PRO A 60 -6.90 6.33 16.84
C PRO A 60 -5.47 6.48 16.27
N LEU A 61 -5.18 5.89 15.10
CA LEU A 61 -3.90 6.03 14.40
C LEU A 61 -3.98 7.13 13.34
N SER A 62 -4.49 8.31 13.71
CA SER A 62 -4.52 9.50 12.86
C SER A 62 -3.11 9.93 12.42
N PRO A 63 -2.95 10.71 11.34
CA PRO A 63 -1.64 11.22 10.95
C PRO A 63 -0.98 12.03 12.08
N PRO A 64 0.36 11.99 12.21
CA PRO A 64 1.06 12.63 13.32
C PRO A 64 0.70 14.12 13.48
N GLY A 65 0.22 14.48 14.68
CA GLY A 65 -0.19 15.84 15.03
C GLY A 65 -1.62 16.22 14.64
N TYR A 66 -2.39 15.35 13.96
CA TYR A 66 -3.78 15.68 13.61
C TYR A 66 -4.63 15.87 14.86
N ASP A 67 -4.58 14.92 15.80
CA ASP A 67 -5.45 14.94 16.98
C ASP A 67 -5.10 16.10 17.94
N ASP A 68 -3.84 16.55 17.96
CA ASP A 68 -3.34 17.66 18.77
C ASP A 68 -3.56 19.06 18.13
N ALA A 69 -3.76 19.11 16.81
CA ALA A 69 -3.92 20.36 16.06
C ALA A 69 -5.30 20.98 16.29
N LYS A 70 -5.42 22.31 16.31
CA LYS A 70 -6.72 23.00 16.22
C LYS A 70 -7.12 23.18 14.75
N PRO A 71 -8.38 23.52 14.46
CA PRO A 71 -8.75 23.99 13.12
C PRO A 71 -7.84 25.14 12.66
N GLY A 72 -7.27 25.03 11.46
CA GLY A 72 -6.28 25.95 10.90
C GLY A 72 -4.81 25.58 11.21
N ASP A 73 -4.55 24.73 12.19
CA ASP A 73 -3.19 24.30 12.54
C ASP A 73 -2.69 23.19 11.58
N PRO A 74 -1.35 23.10 11.40
CA PRO A 74 -0.75 22.06 10.57
C PRO A 74 -0.66 20.70 11.29
N PHE A 75 -0.78 19.63 10.50
CA PHE A 75 -0.42 18.28 10.90
C PHE A 75 0.43 17.60 9.81
N LEU A 76 1.17 16.55 10.19
CA LEU A 76 2.09 15.84 9.32
C LEU A 76 1.40 14.62 8.70
N LYS A 77 1.49 14.46 7.38
CA LYS A 77 1.13 13.23 6.66
C LYS A 77 2.39 12.64 6.04
N ILE A 78 2.87 11.51 6.59
CA ILE A 78 4.05 10.79 6.09
C ILE A 78 3.83 10.42 4.62
N GLY A 79 4.83 10.66 3.79
CA GLY A 79 4.73 10.45 2.34
C GLY A 79 4.23 11.67 1.57
N VAL A 80 3.61 12.65 2.24
CA VAL A 80 3.00 13.82 1.58
C VAL A 80 3.64 15.14 2.03
N GLY A 81 3.65 15.44 3.33
CA GLY A 81 4.11 16.72 3.86
C GLY A 81 3.22 17.26 4.98
N GLU A 82 3.05 18.58 5.00
CA GLU A 82 2.26 19.33 5.99
C GLU A 82 0.88 19.67 5.42
N LEU A 83 -0.17 19.21 6.10
CA LEU A 83 -1.57 19.44 5.77
C LEU A 83 -2.25 20.30 6.84
N VAL A 84 -3.40 20.88 6.54
CA VAL A 84 -4.15 21.75 7.48
C VAL A 84 -5.35 21.01 8.04
N ARG A 85 -5.53 21.03 9.38
CA ARG A 85 -6.74 20.50 10.01
C ARG A 85 -7.90 21.47 9.75
N PRO A 86 -9.01 21.06 9.13
CA PRO A 86 -10.06 21.98 8.70
C PRO A 86 -11.08 22.26 9.82
N ASP A 87 -11.34 21.27 10.67
CA ASP A 87 -12.33 21.33 11.73
C ASP A 87 -12.00 20.34 12.87
N GLU A 88 -12.85 20.31 13.89
CA GLU A 88 -12.65 19.47 15.08
C GLU A 88 -13.02 17.99 14.86
N LYS A 89 -13.45 17.59 13.66
CA LYS A 89 -13.89 16.21 13.41
C LYS A 89 -12.71 15.25 13.35
N ILE A 90 -13.03 13.97 13.54
CA ILE A 90 -12.09 12.85 13.36
C ILE A 90 -11.45 12.87 11.96
N TYR A 91 -10.21 12.42 11.88
CA TYR A 91 -9.50 12.29 10.60
C TYR A 91 -10.26 11.37 9.64
N LYS A 92 -10.30 11.75 8.35
CA LYS A 92 -10.85 10.94 7.27
C LYS A 92 -9.85 10.89 6.13
N PHE A 93 -9.29 9.74 5.85
CA PHE A 93 -8.26 9.56 4.82
C PHE A 93 -8.64 10.05 3.40
N HIS A 94 -9.93 10.06 3.09
CA HIS A 94 -10.47 10.48 1.78
C HIS A 94 -10.89 11.96 1.75
N HIS A 95 -10.70 12.72 2.84
CA HIS A 95 -10.97 14.15 2.84
C HIS A 95 -9.85 14.90 2.11
N PRO A 96 -10.17 15.84 1.20
CA PRO A 96 -9.16 16.59 0.45
C PRO A 96 -8.61 17.73 1.32
N TYR A 97 -7.76 17.39 2.30
CA TYR A 97 -7.15 18.38 3.19
C TYR A 97 -6.32 19.40 2.40
N ASP A 98 -6.32 20.66 2.84
CA ASP A 98 -5.46 21.68 2.25
C ASP A 98 -3.98 21.35 2.50
N ILE A 99 -3.18 21.45 1.45
CA ILE A 99 -1.74 21.20 1.51
C ILE A 99 -1.04 22.52 1.82
N ARG A 100 -0.41 22.60 2.99
CA ARG A 100 0.43 23.76 3.35
C ARG A 100 1.82 23.65 2.74
N LYS A 101 2.41 22.46 2.73
CA LYS A 101 3.74 22.22 2.16
C LYS A 101 3.96 20.76 1.79
N ILE A 102 4.40 20.49 0.56
CA ILE A 102 4.77 19.14 0.11
C ILE A 102 6.19 18.80 0.57
N ALA A 103 6.38 17.55 1.01
CA ALA A 103 7.69 17.01 1.35
C ALA A 103 8.53 16.75 0.08
N PRO A 104 9.76 17.28 -0.01
CA PRO A 104 10.58 17.11 -1.20
C PRO A 104 11.03 15.67 -1.37
N ALA A 105 10.98 15.17 -2.61
CA ALA A 105 11.43 13.83 -2.98
C ALA A 105 12.83 13.85 -3.59
N VAL A 106 13.66 12.87 -3.20
CA VAL A 106 14.96 12.58 -3.83
C VAL A 106 14.89 11.18 -4.42
N ILE A 107 15.21 11.07 -5.71
CA ILE A 107 15.05 9.83 -6.49
C ILE A 107 16.42 9.39 -7.02
N LYS A 108 16.80 8.14 -6.76
CA LYS A 108 18.02 7.54 -7.27
C LYS A 108 17.68 6.23 -7.98
N ARG A 109 17.98 6.17 -9.28
CA ARG A 109 17.76 4.99 -10.11
C ARG A 109 19.01 4.13 -10.21
N ARG A 110 18.81 2.82 -10.21
CA ARG A 110 19.79 1.77 -10.58
C ARG A 110 19.13 0.82 -11.58
N LYS A 111 19.86 -0.20 -12.06
CA LYS A 111 19.40 -1.11 -13.13
C LYS A 111 18.04 -1.77 -12.82
N ASN A 112 17.91 -2.35 -11.63
CA ASN A 112 16.72 -3.09 -11.17
C ASN A 112 16.22 -2.58 -9.81
N GLU A 113 16.51 -1.32 -9.49
CA GLU A 113 16.16 -0.73 -8.20
C GLU A 113 15.95 0.78 -8.35
N ILE A 114 15.01 1.33 -7.59
CA ILE A 114 14.83 2.77 -7.38
C ILE A 114 14.80 3.03 -5.88
N GLU A 115 15.63 3.95 -5.41
CA GLU A 115 15.61 4.47 -4.04
C GLU A 115 14.95 5.85 -4.04
N LEU A 116 13.85 5.96 -3.30
CA LEU A 116 13.03 7.16 -3.12
C LEU A 116 13.19 7.63 -1.67
N LYS A 117 13.44 8.92 -1.45
CA LYS A 117 13.62 9.49 -0.10
C LYS A 117 12.85 10.78 0.10
N GLN A 118 12.25 10.91 1.28
CA GLN A 118 11.75 12.17 1.82
C GLN A 118 12.36 12.40 3.19
N ARG A 119 12.66 13.66 3.49
CA ARG A 119 12.93 14.15 4.84
C ARG A 119 12.12 15.39 5.07
N PHE A 120 11.33 15.39 6.13
CA PHE A 120 10.41 16.49 6.38
C PHE A 120 10.27 16.76 7.88
N ARG A 121 10.07 18.02 8.22
CA ARG A 121 9.87 18.49 9.60
C ARG A 121 8.91 19.67 9.59
N THR A 122 7.96 19.64 10.52
CA THR A 122 7.02 20.73 10.80
C THR A 122 7.56 21.62 11.91
N GLU A 123 7.05 22.84 12.02
CA GLU A 123 7.46 23.80 13.06
C GLU A 123 7.06 23.33 14.47
N ASN A 124 5.93 22.64 14.60
CA ASN A 124 5.41 22.09 15.86
C ASN A 124 6.12 20.79 16.33
N GLY A 125 7.25 20.42 15.71
CA GLY A 125 8.15 19.40 16.24
C GLY A 125 7.93 17.98 15.69
N TRP A 126 6.98 17.76 14.78
CA TRP A 126 6.86 16.51 14.06
C TRP A 126 7.91 16.42 12.94
N GLY A 127 8.43 15.22 12.67
CA GLY A 127 9.35 15.06 11.56
C GLY A 127 9.80 13.64 11.33
N TYR A 128 10.12 13.34 10.08
CA TYR A 128 10.54 12.01 9.65
C TYR A 128 11.65 12.06 8.60
N GLU A 129 12.39 10.96 8.53
CA GLU A 129 13.12 10.53 7.33
C GLU A 129 12.51 9.21 6.86
N TYR A 130 12.04 9.19 5.62
CA TYR A 130 11.37 8.05 5.00
C TYR A 130 12.13 7.68 3.74
N ARG A 131 12.45 6.39 3.61
CA ARG A 131 13.04 5.82 2.42
C ARG A 131 12.21 4.63 1.97
N LYS A 132 11.90 4.61 0.67
CA LYS A 132 11.24 3.53 -0.06
C LYS A 132 12.18 3.04 -1.15
N ILE A 133 12.54 1.77 -1.13
CA ILE A 133 13.36 1.13 -2.17
C ILE A 133 12.47 0.13 -2.89
N ILE A 134 12.24 0.35 -4.18
CA ILE A 134 11.56 -0.61 -5.05
C ILE A 134 12.63 -1.37 -5.80
N ARG A 135 12.70 -2.68 -5.61
CA ARG A 135 13.67 -3.57 -6.25
C ARG A 135 12.94 -4.70 -6.97
N ILE A 136 13.50 -5.14 -8.10
CA ILE A 136 12.99 -6.33 -8.79
C ILE A 136 14.10 -7.35 -9.07
N ASN A 137 13.72 -8.61 -9.10
CA ASN A 137 14.47 -9.69 -9.72
C ASN A 137 13.67 -10.20 -10.94
N PRO A 138 14.08 -9.83 -12.17
CA PRO A 138 13.36 -10.21 -13.38
C PRO A 138 13.40 -11.70 -13.72
N GLU A 139 14.41 -12.44 -13.28
CA GLU A 139 14.55 -13.87 -13.59
C GLU A 139 13.49 -14.70 -12.84
N ASP A 140 13.23 -14.32 -11.58
CA ASP A 140 12.27 -15.01 -10.70
C ASP A 140 10.88 -14.35 -10.68
N ALA A 141 10.68 -13.26 -11.45
CA ALA A 141 9.47 -12.43 -11.43
C ALA A 141 9.09 -11.97 -10.01
N VAL A 142 10.06 -11.37 -9.31
CA VAL A 142 9.94 -10.92 -7.93
C VAL A 142 10.05 -9.41 -7.86
N LEU A 143 9.19 -8.80 -7.04
CA LEU A 143 9.24 -7.40 -6.65
C LEU A 143 9.35 -7.28 -5.13
N GLU A 144 10.25 -6.44 -4.65
CA GLU A 144 10.38 -6.10 -3.24
C GLU A 144 10.22 -4.59 -3.07
N ILE A 145 9.48 -4.20 -2.03
CA ILE A 145 9.44 -2.82 -1.54
C ILE A 145 10.01 -2.82 -0.12
N ILE A 146 11.15 -2.16 0.05
CA ILE A 146 11.85 -2.07 1.33
C ILE A 146 11.69 -0.67 1.87
N TYR A 147 11.20 -0.57 3.09
CA TYR A 147 10.88 0.67 3.75
C TYR A 147 11.84 0.93 4.91
N PHE A 148 12.11 2.20 5.15
CA PHE A 148 12.78 2.67 6.35
C PHE A 148 12.10 3.96 6.79
N LEU A 149 11.64 4.00 8.05
CA LEU A 149 11.06 5.18 8.66
C LEU A 149 11.81 5.51 9.94
N LYS A 150 12.29 6.75 10.04
CA LYS A 150 12.94 7.28 11.23
C LYS A 150 12.18 8.49 11.74
N ASN A 151 11.91 8.52 13.03
CA ASN A 151 11.40 9.71 13.70
C ASN A 151 12.55 10.70 13.94
N THR A 152 12.48 11.86 13.31
CA THR A 152 13.46 12.95 13.47
C THR A 152 12.89 14.15 14.25
N GLY A 153 11.66 14.03 14.73
CA GLY A 153 10.96 15.04 15.52
C GLY A 153 11.20 14.88 17.02
N THR A 154 10.35 15.54 17.80
CA THR A 154 10.36 15.54 19.28
C THR A 154 9.20 14.76 19.90
N HIS A 155 8.19 14.39 19.10
CA HIS A 155 7.01 13.63 19.52
C HIS A 155 7.11 12.17 19.12
N VAL A 156 6.38 11.28 19.78
CA VAL A 156 6.30 9.86 19.38
C VAL A 156 5.44 9.73 18.12
N ILE A 157 5.92 9.01 17.11
CA ILE A 157 5.15 8.71 15.90
C ILE A 157 4.57 7.31 16.01
N ASN A 158 3.24 7.20 15.96
CA ASN A 158 2.52 5.95 15.75
C ASN A 158 2.12 5.88 14.27
N ALA A 159 2.78 5.02 13.50
CA ALA A 159 2.52 4.87 12.07
C ALA A 159 1.82 3.55 11.78
N GLU A 160 0.81 3.57 10.91
CA GLU A 160 0.25 2.37 10.28
C GLU A 160 0.42 2.53 8.77
N GLN A 161 1.03 1.56 8.09
CA GLN A 161 1.29 1.59 6.65
C GLN A 161 0.70 0.38 5.94
N TYR A 162 0.13 0.62 4.76
CA TYR A 162 -0.26 -0.45 3.84
C TYR A 162 -0.11 -0.02 2.39
N ASN A 163 -0.33 -0.99 1.50
CA ASN A 163 -0.39 -0.77 0.06
C ASN A 163 -1.78 -0.98 -0.49
N HIS A 164 -2.25 -0.04 -1.32
CA HIS A 164 -3.42 -0.26 -2.13
C HIS A 164 -3.03 -1.02 -3.41
N ASN A 165 -3.34 -2.31 -3.46
CA ASN A 165 -2.65 -3.22 -4.36
C ASN A 165 -3.13 -3.21 -5.83
N TRP A 166 -4.43 -3.01 -6.06
CA TRP A 166 -5.05 -2.94 -7.39
C TRP A 166 -4.76 -4.12 -8.32
N PHE A 167 -4.65 -5.35 -7.78
CA PHE A 167 -4.32 -6.52 -8.60
C PHE A 167 -5.43 -6.91 -9.57
N ASN A 168 -5.05 -7.14 -10.82
CA ASN A 168 -5.86 -7.73 -11.87
C ASN A 168 -4.94 -8.43 -12.87
N PHE A 169 -5.21 -9.70 -13.21
CA PHE A 169 -4.30 -10.51 -14.03
C PHE A 169 -4.64 -10.53 -15.53
N GLY A 170 -4.91 -9.35 -16.10
CA GLY A 170 -5.29 -9.15 -17.51
C GLY A 170 -6.74 -9.47 -17.83
N GLY A 171 -7.60 -9.60 -16.82
CA GLY A 171 -9.05 -9.75 -16.96
C GLY A 171 -9.74 -8.39 -16.99
N LYS A 172 -10.89 -8.27 -17.67
CA LYS A 172 -11.64 -7.00 -17.65
C LYS A 172 -12.38 -6.79 -16.32
N ASP A 173 -13.00 -7.84 -15.79
CA ASP A 173 -13.83 -7.76 -14.60
C ASP A 173 -13.36 -8.75 -13.51
N VAL A 174 -13.56 -8.37 -12.25
CA VAL A 174 -13.37 -9.25 -11.09
C VAL A 174 -14.57 -10.19 -10.93
N ASP A 175 -14.31 -11.49 -10.91
CA ASP A 175 -15.33 -12.55 -10.87
C ASP A 175 -14.96 -13.76 -9.98
N GLU A 176 -15.78 -14.79 -10.02
CA GLU A 176 -15.66 -16.04 -9.25
C GLU A 176 -14.35 -16.82 -9.51
N SER A 177 -13.59 -16.45 -10.55
CA SER A 177 -12.31 -17.07 -10.86
C SER A 177 -11.19 -16.67 -9.90
N TYR A 178 -11.39 -15.62 -9.09
CA TYR A 178 -10.43 -15.16 -8.10
C TYR A 178 -10.55 -15.94 -6.78
N THR A 179 -9.39 -16.39 -6.30
CA THR A 179 -9.22 -17.01 -4.98
C THR A 179 -8.10 -16.31 -4.24
N LEU A 180 -8.35 -15.91 -2.99
CA LEU A 180 -7.36 -15.39 -2.05
C LEU A 180 -7.07 -16.44 -0.97
N GLU A 181 -5.88 -17.02 -1.00
CA GLU A 181 -5.34 -17.85 0.09
C GLU A 181 -4.67 -16.94 1.13
N HIS A 182 -4.93 -17.16 2.41
CA HIS A 182 -4.43 -16.31 3.49
C HIS A 182 -4.11 -17.11 4.75
N SER A 183 -3.19 -16.60 5.58
CA SER A 183 -2.87 -17.16 6.90
C SER A 183 -3.56 -16.42 8.05
N PHE A 184 -4.39 -15.43 7.74
CA PHE A 184 -5.04 -14.56 8.72
C PHE A 184 -6.24 -15.23 9.38
N PRO A 185 -6.43 -15.13 10.71
CA PRO A 185 -7.64 -15.57 11.39
C PRO A 185 -8.78 -14.58 11.11
N ILE A 186 -9.41 -14.72 9.96
CA ILE A 186 -10.53 -13.87 9.53
C ILE A 186 -11.79 -14.20 10.33
N GLY A 187 -12.58 -13.18 10.68
CA GLY A 187 -13.76 -13.30 11.53
C GLY A 187 -14.93 -14.06 10.90
N ASN A 188 -15.91 -14.42 11.73
CA ASN A 188 -17.05 -15.27 11.36
C ASN A 188 -18.13 -14.55 10.53
N HIS A 189 -18.10 -13.22 10.43
CA HIS A 189 -19.04 -12.50 9.58
C HIS A 189 -18.61 -12.65 8.13
N ILE A 190 -19.22 -13.56 7.39
CA ILE A 190 -18.93 -13.78 5.97
C ILE A 190 -20.01 -13.09 5.14
N PRO A 191 -19.69 -12.03 4.37
CA PRO A 191 -20.65 -11.36 3.51
C PRO A 191 -20.98 -12.22 2.28
N GLN A 192 -22.14 -11.98 1.67
CA GLN A 192 -22.64 -12.81 0.55
C GLN A 192 -21.76 -12.81 -0.71
N TRP A 193 -20.87 -11.83 -0.87
CA TRP A 193 -20.05 -11.68 -2.08
C TRP A 193 -18.81 -12.58 -2.11
N PHE A 194 -18.48 -13.27 -1.01
CA PHE A 194 -17.47 -14.32 -1.00
C PHE A 194 -17.86 -15.51 -0.12
N LYS A 195 -17.17 -16.63 -0.32
CA LYS A 195 -17.19 -17.80 0.57
C LYS A 195 -15.82 -17.97 1.20
N MET A 196 -15.81 -18.36 2.48
CA MET A 196 -14.58 -18.66 3.20
C MET A 196 -14.54 -20.14 3.58
N GLN A 197 -13.46 -20.83 3.23
CA GLN A 197 -13.22 -22.23 3.61
C GLN A 197 -11.71 -22.47 3.70
N GLU A 198 -11.24 -23.07 4.81
CA GLU A 198 -9.87 -23.57 4.95
C GLU A 198 -8.76 -22.54 4.60
N GLY A 199 -8.90 -21.30 5.09
CA GLY A 199 -7.92 -20.22 4.81
C GLY A 199 -7.97 -19.70 3.37
N ARG A 200 -9.09 -19.90 2.67
CA ARG A 200 -9.34 -19.38 1.33
C ARG A 200 -10.61 -18.56 1.28
N ILE A 201 -10.52 -17.42 0.62
CA ILE A 201 -11.65 -16.60 0.21
C ILE A 201 -11.84 -16.80 -1.29
N ASN A 202 -13.02 -17.26 -1.71
CA ASN A 202 -13.41 -17.37 -3.11
C ASN A 202 -14.53 -16.37 -3.37
N LEU A 203 -14.44 -15.59 -4.44
CA LEU A 203 -15.53 -14.69 -4.82
C LEU A 203 -16.75 -15.52 -5.23
N SER A 204 -17.92 -15.13 -4.74
CA SER A 204 -19.18 -15.88 -4.94
C SER A 204 -19.93 -15.45 -6.19
N LYS A 205 -19.57 -14.31 -6.76
CA LYS A 205 -20.20 -13.70 -7.92
C LYS A 205 -19.27 -12.70 -8.59
N LYS A 206 -19.55 -12.36 -9.84
CA LYS A 206 -19.04 -11.16 -10.49
C LYS A 206 -19.27 -9.91 -9.64
N ILE A 207 -18.22 -9.12 -9.47
CA ILE A 207 -18.24 -7.87 -8.71
C ILE A 207 -18.72 -6.74 -9.63
N THR A 208 -19.83 -6.10 -9.26
CA THR A 208 -20.43 -4.99 -10.02
C THR A 208 -20.45 -3.66 -9.25
N ARG A 209 -20.02 -3.69 -7.99
CA ARG A 209 -19.83 -2.51 -7.13
C ARG A 209 -18.73 -2.79 -6.13
N ALA A 210 -18.15 -1.73 -5.57
CA ALA A 210 -17.12 -1.86 -4.55
C ALA A 210 -17.66 -2.57 -3.30
N HIS A 211 -16.84 -3.45 -2.74
CA HIS A 211 -17.03 -4.12 -1.48
C HIS A 211 -15.77 -3.98 -0.62
N TYR A 212 -15.97 -3.93 0.69
CA TYR A 212 -14.89 -3.83 1.66
C TYR A 212 -15.14 -4.79 2.81
N TYR A 213 -14.09 -5.49 3.22
CA TYR A 213 -14.09 -6.38 4.36
C TYR A 213 -12.90 -6.08 5.26
N PRO A 214 -13.11 -5.45 6.43
CA PRO A 214 -12.05 -5.23 7.41
C PRO A 214 -11.88 -6.46 8.32
N SER A 215 -10.66 -6.66 8.81
CA SER A 215 -10.35 -7.63 9.84
C SER A 215 -9.20 -7.13 10.72
N ASP A 216 -9.44 -7.02 12.03
CA ASP A 216 -8.39 -6.72 13.02
C ASP A 216 -7.51 -7.95 13.33
N ALA A 217 -7.49 -8.92 12.42
CA ALA A 217 -6.63 -10.08 12.52
C ALA A 217 -5.17 -9.66 12.44
N SER A 218 -4.41 -10.05 13.46
CA SER A 218 -2.97 -9.93 13.47
C SER A 218 -2.32 -11.30 13.26
N VAL A 219 -1.17 -11.30 12.59
CA VAL A 219 -0.35 -12.50 12.43
C VAL A 219 1.13 -12.14 12.60
N PRO A 220 1.95 -13.04 13.17
CA PRO A 220 3.39 -12.86 13.22
C PRO A 220 3.99 -12.80 11.80
N ALA A 221 5.23 -12.30 11.70
CA ALA A 221 5.89 -12.08 10.41
C ALA A 221 6.02 -13.35 9.55
N ASP A 222 6.27 -14.50 10.17
CA ASP A 222 6.35 -15.81 9.48
C ASP A 222 5.01 -16.28 8.90
N ALA A 223 3.89 -15.77 9.41
CA ALA A 223 2.54 -16.01 8.90
C ALA A 223 2.00 -14.84 8.05
N ASN A 224 2.76 -13.76 7.84
CA ASN A 224 2.37 -12.65 6.97
C ASN A 224 2.50 -13.05 5.50
N ARG A 225 1.49 -13.75 5.00
CA ARG A 225 1.44 -14.22 3.62
C ARG A 225 0.01 -14.30 3.09
N ILE A 226 -0.16 -13.81 1.87
CA ILE A 226 -1.37 -13.96 1.07
C ILE A 226 -1.00 -14.41 -0.35
N LYS A 227 -1.90 -15.11 -1.01
CA LYS A 227 -1.78 -15.43 -2.43
C LYS A 227 -3.11 -15.20 -3.11
N LEU A 228 -3.11 -14.31 -4.09
CA LEU A 228 -4.24 -14.09 -4.97
C LEU A 228 -3.99 -14.83 -6.28
N SER A 229 -4.92 -15.67 -6.71
CA SER A 229 -4.85 -16.42 -7.96
C SER A 229 -6.12 -16.30 -8.77
N HIS A 230 -6.00 -16.41 -10.09
CA HIS A 230 -7.13 -16.46 -11.01
C HIS A 230 -7.08 -17.75 -11.84
N SER A 231 -8.10 -18.59 -11.71
CA SER A 231 -8.15 -19.92 -12.33
C SER A 231 -8.21 -19.88 -13.86
N GLY A 232 -8.98 -18.94 -14.43
CA GLY A 232 -9.09 -18.74 -15.88
C GLY A 232 -7.77 -18.36 -16.58
N THR A 233 -7.00 -17.45 -16.00
CA THR A 233 -5.73 -16.97 -16.58
C THR A 233 -4.51 -17.78 -16.16
N GLY A 234 -4.62 -18.61 -15.11
CA GLY A 234 -3.47 -19.36 -14.57
C GLY A 234 -2.42 -18.48 -13.90
N ARG A 235 -2.78 -17.24 -13.54
CA ARG A 235 -1.88 -16.24 -12.96
C ARG A 235 -2.12 -16.08 -11.46
N SER A 236 -1.06 -15.73 -10.74
CA SER A 236 -1.15 -15.41 -9.32
C SER A 236 -0.07 -14.44 -8.88
N VAL A 237 -0.34 -13.74 -7.78
CA VAL A 237 0.65 -13.03 -6.98
C VAL A 237 0.62 -13.57 -5.55
N THR A 238 1.79 -13.88 -4.99
CA THR A 238 1.95 -14.10 -3.56
C THR A 238 2.57 -12.85 -2.95
N ALA A 239 1.92 -12.25 -1.96
CA ALA A 239 2.51 -11.16 -1.19
C ALA A 239 2.86 -11.64 0.22
N SER A 240 4.03 -11.24 0.72
CA SER A 240 4.50 -11.52 2.08
C SER A 240 5.29 -10.34 2.65
N GLY A 241 5.57 -10.36 3.95
CA GLY A 241 6.40 -9.35 4.59
C GLY A 241 7.20 -9.87 5.79
N ASP A 242 8.30 -9.19 6.11
CA ASP A 242 9.19 -9.50 7.24
C ASP A 242 8.73 -8.86 8.58
N PHE A 243 7.48 -8.40 8.62
CA PHE A 243 6.88 -7.70 9.76
C PHE A 243 5.59 -8.40 10.19
N ALA A 244 5.26 -8.30 11.49
CA ALA A 244 3.98 -8.74 12.00
C ALA A 244 2.87 -7.88 11.40
N ALA A 245 1.88 -8.53 10.78
CA ALA A 245 0.71 -7.82 10.30
C ALA A 245 -0.22 -7.52 11.47
N THR A 246 -0.65 -6.27 11.60
CA THR A 246 -1.53 -5.84 12.69
C THR A 246 -3.00 -5.80 12.29
N ARG A 247 -3.26 -5.74 10.97
CA ARG A 247 -4.60 -5.70 10.41
C ARG A 247 -4.57 -6.25 8.98
N PHE A 248 -5.72 -6.74 8.54
CA PHE A 248 -5.98 -7.14 7.18
C PHE A 248 -7.26 -6.48 6.67
N SER A 249 -7.28 -6.05 5.42
CA SER A 249 -8.48 -5.63 4.73
C SER A 249 -8.56 -6.26 3.36
N LEU A 250 -9.78 -6.49 2.88
CA LEU A 250 -10.03 -6.89 1.51
C LEU A 250 -10.98 -5.88 0.87
N TYR A 251 -10.43 -5.04 0.00
CA TYR A 251 -11.21 -4.23 -0.92
C TYR A 251 -11.32 -4.95 -2.27
N VAL A 252 -12.50 -4.96 -2.86
CA VAL A 252 -12.72 -5.42 -4.24
C VAL A 252 -13.66 -4.47 -4.96
N ASP A 253 -13.41 -4.23 -6.24
CA ASP A 253 -14.37 -3.61 -7.13
C ASP A 253 -14.41 -4.36 -8.46
N GLN A 254 -15.06 -3.79 -9.49
CA GLN A 254 -15.12 -4.42 -10.80
C GLN A 254 -13.74 -4.56 -11.44
N ALA A 255 -12.79 -3.67 -11.13
CA ALA A 255 -11.50 -3.59 -11.78
C ALA A 255 -10.43 -4.43 -11.08
N ALA A 256 -10.44 -4.54 -9.75
CA ALA A 256 -9.34 -5.19 -9.02
C ALA A 256 -9.71 -5.84 -7.68
N VAL A 257 -8.82 -6.72 -7.23
CA VAL A 257 -8.81 -7.31 -5.88
C VAL A 257 -7.63 -6.75 -5.09
N CYS A 258 -7.91 -6.12 -3.96
CA CYS A 258 -6.94 -5.43 -3.10
C CYS A 258 -6.92 -6.08 -1.70
N PRO A 259 -6.17 -7.18 -1.51
CA PRO A 259 -5.90 -7.72 -0.19
C PRO A 259 -4.80 -6.88 0.47
N GLU A 260 -5.10 -6.20 1.56
CA GLU A 260 -4.28 -5.14 2.16
C GLU A 260 -3.81 -5.58 3.54
N VAL A 261 -2.49 -5.61 3.74
CA VAL A 261 -1.87 -6.02 5.00
C VAL A 261 -1.19 -4.82 5.63
N PHE A 262 -1.46 -4.55 6.90
CA PHE A 262 -0.99 -3.35 7.60
C PHE A 262 0.24 -3.65 8.47
N ALA A 263 1.26 -2.79 8.35
CA ALA A 263 2.42 -2.74 9.24
C ALA A 263 2.22 -1.59 10.22
N GLN A 264 2.55 -1.79 11.50
CA GLN A 264 2.46 -0.74 12.51
C GLN A 264 3.79 -0.53 13.21
N SER A 265 4.14 0.74 13.43
CA SER A 265 5.37 1.16 14.09
C SER A 265 5.07 2.17 15.20
N THR A 266 5.76 2.06 16.33
CA THR A 266 5.79 3.08 17.39
C THR A 266 7.21 3.60 17.54
N LEU A 267 7.46 4.80 17.03
CA LEU A 267 8.80 5.38 16.94
C LEU A 267 8.95 6.53 17.94
N LYS A 268 9.72 6.30 19.01
CA LYS A 268 10.21 7.38 19.89
C LYS A 268 11.13 8.35 19.11
N PRO A 269 11.33 9.60 19.56
CA PRO A 269 12.31 10.51 18.96
C PRO A 269 13.67 9.84 18.73
N GLY A 270 14.18 9.91 17.49
CA GLY A 270 15.44 9.29 17.09
C GLY A 270 15.36 7.81 16.70
N ALA A 271 14.29 7.10 17.06
CA ALA A 271 14.10 5.70 16.70
C ALA A 271 13.77 5.52 15.21
N SER A 272 14.08 4.34 14.70
CA SER A 272 13.82 3.96 13.32
C SER A 272 13.40 2.51 13.19
N GLU A 273 12.65 2.20 12.16
CA GLU A 273 12.24 0.85 11.82
C GLU A 273 12.43 0.60 10.32
N LYS A 274 12.65 -0.67 9.98
CA LYS A 274 12.78 -1.17 8.60
C LYS A 274 11.85 -2.37 8.45
N TRP A 275 11.11 -2.40 7.36
CA TRP A 275 10.30 -3.56 6.97
C TRP A 275 10.32 -3.72 5.45
N THR A 276 9.96 -4.90 4.98
CA THR A 276 10.00 -5.30 3.57
C THR A 276 8.69 -5.98 3.21
N ARG A 277 8.16 -5.63 2.04
CA ARG A 277 7.08 -6.35 1.36
C ARG A 277 7.66 -7.01 0.12
N ARG A 278 7.26 -8.25 -0.11
CA ARG A 278 7.75 -9.08 -1.20
C ARG A 278 6.56 -9.63 -1.99
N TYR A 279 6.65 -9.55 -3.31
CA TYR A 279 5.61 -9.98 -4.25
C TYR A 279 6.22 -10.96 -5.26
N GLU A 280 5.65 -12.16 -5.34
CA GLU A 280 6.03 -13.23 -6.29
C GLU A 280 4.96 -13.39 -7.34
N PHE A 281 5.30 -13.13 -8.59
CA PHE A 281 4.38 -13.29 -9.70
C PHE A 281 4.58 -14.65 -10.36
N LYS A 282 3.48 -15.35 -10.62
CA LYS A 282 3.49 -16.63 -11.36
C LYS A 282 2.51 -16.59 -12.51
N SER A 283 2.91 -17.23 -13.60
CA SER A 283 2.11 -17.47 -14.79
C SER A 283 2.33 -18.91 -15.21
N CYS A 284 1.31 -19.75 -15.08
CA CYS A 284 1.33 -21.06 -15.71
C CYS A 284 0.98 -20.85 -17.18
N ASN A 285 1.94 -21.03 -18.09
CA ASN A 285 1.62 -21.11 -19.52
C ASN A 285 0.61 -22.25 -19.71
N LYS A 286 -0.58 -21.94 -20.23
CA LYS A 286 -1.42 -22.92 -20.92
C LYS A 286 -1.08 -22.87 -22.39
#